data_AF-A0AA46AEZ6-F1
#
_entry.id   AF-A0AA46AEZ6-F1
#
_cell.length_a   1.000
_cell.length_b   1.000
_cell.length_c   1.000
_cell.angle_alpha   90.00
_cell.angle_beta   90.00
_cell.angle_gamma   90.00
#
_symmetry.space_group_name_H-M   'P 1'
#
loop_
_entity.id
_entity.type
_entity.pdbx_description
1 polymer ?
#
loop_
_entity_poly.entity_id
_entity_poly.type
_entity_poly.pdbx_seq_one_letter_code
_entity_poly.pdbx_strand_id
1 'polypeptide(L)' 'MITEQLNIIEQIKNLLTYPFIRDRYIEGKLKIYGWYYIIETGEIYNYDKETGEFKLIV' A
#
# COMPACT_ATOMS: atom_id res chain seq x y z
N MET A 1 -7.63 12.69 -6.29
CA MET A 1 -7.90 11.44 -7.04
C MET A 1 -8.09 10.31 -6.04
N ILE A 2 -9.34 10.02 -5.61
CA ILE A 2 -9.61 8.99 -4.58
C ILE A 2 -9.51 7.57 -5.16
N THR A 3 -9.85 7.41 -6.44
CA THR A 3 -9.89 6.11 -7.14
C THR A 3 -8.54 5.40 -7.18
N GLU A 4 -7.44 6.12 -7.41
CA GLU A 4 -6.10 5.53 -7.50
C GLU A 4 -5.61 5.03 -6.14
N GLN A 5 -5.86 5.80 -5.08
CA GLN A 5 -5.58 5.41 -3.70
C GLN A 5 -6.39 4.19 -3.28
N LEU A 6 -7.68 4.15 -3.62
CA LEU A 6 -8.53 2.98 -3.37
C LEU A 6 -8.04 1.75 -4.13
N ASN A 7 -7.60 1.91 -5.38
CA ASN A 7 -7.04 0.80 -6.15
C ASN A 7 -5.78 0.24 -5.48
N ILE A 8 -4.89 1.08 -4.96
CA ILE A 8 -3.71 0.62 -4.20
C ILE A 8 -4.14 -0.22 -2.98
N ILE A 9 -5.14 0.25 -2.22
CA ILE A 9 -5.65 -0.47 -1.06
C ILE A 9 -6.23 -1.84 -1.47
N GLU A 10 -7.03 -1.89 -2.52
CA GLU A 10 -7.61 -3.15 -3.02
C GLU A 10 -6.54 -4.12 -3.52
N GLN A 11 -5.50 -3.64 -4.21
CA GLN A 11 -4.40 -4.51 -4.64
C GLN A 11 -3.61 -5.08 -3.47
N ILE A 12 -3.41 -4.31 -2.40
CA ILE A 12 -2.80 -4.82 -1.17
C ILE A 12 -3.68 -5.91 -0.54
N LYS A 13 -5.01 -5.72 -0.51
CA LYS A 13 -5.94 -6.75 -0.03
C LYS A 13 -5.86 -8.01 -0.90
N ASN A 14 -5.83 -7.86 -2.22
CA ASN A 14 -5.68 -8.96 -3.17
C ASN A 14 -4.39 -9.75 -2.91
N LEU A 15 -3.26 -9.09 -2.67
CA LEU A 15 -2.01 -9.76 -2.32
C LEU A 15 -2.14 -10.62 -1.04
N LEU A 16 -2.92 -10.18 -0.06
CA LEU A 16 -3.16 -10.92 1.18
C LEU A 16 -4.15 -12.09 1.02
N THR A 17 -4.82 -12.23 -0.14
CA THR A 17 -5.65 -13.42 -0.43
C THR A 17 -4.80 -14.65 -0.75
N TYR A 18 -3.55 -14.45 -1.18
CA TYR A 18 -2.64 -15.55 -1.46
C TYR A 18 -2.05 -16.10 -0.15
N PRO A 19 -2.29 -17.38 0.21
CA PRO A 19 -1.86 -17.93 1.51
C PRO A 19 -0.37 -17.75 1.76
N PHE A 20 0.47 -18.00 0.76
CA PHE A 20 1.92 -17.90 0.88
C PHE A 20 2.43 -16.47 1.10
N ILE A 21 1.69 -15.45 0.67
CA ILE A 21 2.00 -14.04 0.90
C ILE A 21 1.53 -13.67 2.30
N ARG A 22 0.28 -13.99 2.63
CA ARG A 22 -0.34 -13.71 3.93
C ARG A 22 0.49 -14.29 5.08
N ASP A 23 0.89 -15.56 4.98
CA ASP A 23 1.60 -16.24 6.05
C ASP A 23 2.98 -15.58 6.28
N ARG A 24 3.71 -15.24 5.22
CA ARG A 24 5.00 -14.51 5.32
C ARG A 24 4.82 -13.09 5.84
N TYR A 25 3.71 -12.44 5.50
CA TYR A 25 3.38 -11.10 5.97
C TYR A 25 3.09 -11.09 7.48
N ILE A 26 2.29 -12.06 7.96
CA ILE A 26 1.99 -12.23 9.39
C ILE A 26 3.25 -12.61 10.18
N GLU A 27 4.11 -13.46 9.62
CA GLU A 27 5.40 -13.84 10.23
C GLU A 27 6.43 -12.68 10.25
N GLY A 28 6.11 -11.52 9.68
CA GLY A 28 7.04 -10.39 9.57
C GLY A 28 8.20 -10.60 8.61
N LYS A 29 8.21 -11.71 7.86
CA LYS A 29 9.23 -12.06 6.85
C LYS A 29 9.00 -11.33 5.52
N LEU A 30 7.81 -10.78 5.31
CA LEU A 30 7.44 -9.99 4.14
C LEU A 30 6.78 -8.69 4.57
N LYS A 31 7.24 -7.56 4.01
CA LYS A 31 6.61 -6.25 4.16
C LYS A 31 5.98 -5.84 2.84
N ILE A 32 4.77 -5.28 2.90
CA ILE A 32 4.02 -4.80 1.74
C ILE A 32 3.76 -3.31 1.95
N TYR A 33 4.21 -2.49 0.99
CA TYR A 33 4.02 -1.05 0.99
C TYR A 33 3.13 -0.65 -0.19
N GLY A 34 2.24 0.32 0.04
CA GLY A 34 1.45 0.94 -1.02
C GLY A 34 1.98 2.34 -1.29
N TRP A 35 2.44 2.60 -2.52
CA TRP A 35 2.91 3.92 -2.91
C TRP A 35 1.97 4.55 -3.93
N TYR A 36 1.69 5.83 -3.74
CA TYR A 36 0.96 6.66 -4.67
C TYR A 36 1.88 7.78 -5.15
N TYR A 37 2.18 7.80 -6.44
CA TYR A 37 3.11 8.74 -7.05
C TYR A 37 2.37 9.73 -7.94
N ILE A 38 2.56 11.02 -7.71
CA ILE A 38 2.02 12.09 -8.54
C ILE A 38 3.13 12.56 -9.47
N ILE A 39 3.03 12.20 -10.75
CA ILE A 39 4.06 12.50 -11.75
C ILE A 39 4.27 14.01 -11.93
N GLU A 40 3.20 14.78 -11.85
CA GLU A 40 3.21 16.23 -12.09
C GLU A 40 4.01 17.00 -11.02
N THR A 41 3.87 16.62 -9.76
CA THR A 41 4.52 17.30 -8.62
C THR A 41 5.77 16.57 -8.15
N GLY A 42 5.95 15.30 -8.53
CA GLY A 42 7.01 14.43 -8.03
C GLY A 42 6.72 13.87 -6.62
N GLU A 43 5.53 14.11 -6.08
CA GLU A 43 5.18 13.72 -4.71
C GLU A 43 4.95 12.21 -4.60
N ILE A 44 5.48 11.60 -3.53
CA ILE A 44 5.28 10.19 -3.21
C ILE A 44 4.57 10.08 -1.87
N TYR A 45 3.41 9.45 -1.88
CA TYR A 45 2.67 9.11 -0.68
C TYR A 45 2.77 7.62 -0.38
N ASN A 46 2.85 7.28 0.91
CA ASN A 46 2.83 5.91 1.40
C ASN A 46 1.55 5.64 2.16
N TYR A 47 0.93 4.51 1.86
CA TYR A 47 -0.23 4.03 2.60
C TYR A 47 0.18 3.47 3.95
N ASP A 48 -0.19 4.19 5.01
CA ASP A 48 -0.09 3.73 6.38
C ASP A 48 -1.28 2.84 6.72
N LYS A 49 -1.01 1.56 6.99
CA LYS A 49 -2.03 0.57 7.32
C LYS A 49 -2.63 0.75 8.72
N GLU A 50 -1.90 1.38 9.64
CA GLU A 50 -2.37 1.61 11.00
C GLU A 50 -3.34 2.77 11.06
N THR A 51 -3.06 3.86 10.33
CA THR A 51 -3.94 5.04 10.28
C THR A 51 -4.95 5.01 9.14
N GLY A 52 -4.74 4.17 8.13
CA GLY A 52 -5.60 4.11 6.93
C GLY A 52 -5.42 5.31 6.00
N GLU A 53 -4.30 6.02 6.11
CA GLU A 53 -4.06 7.28 5.40
C GLU A 53 -2.82 7.21 4.51
N PHE A 54 -2.81 8.01 3.45
CA PHE A 54 -1.65 8.22 2.59
C PHE A 54 -0.81 9.38 3.13
N LYS A 55 0.41 9.08 3.60
CA LYS A 55 1.34 10.07 4.16
C LYS A 55 2.40 10.43 3.13
N LEU A 56 2.61 11.73 2.90
CA LEU A 56 3.68 12.22 2.04
C LEU A 56 5.05 11.81 2.60
N ILE A 57 5.91 11.27 1.74
CA ILE A 57 7.29 10.90 2.09
C ILE A 57 8.31 11.78 1.36
N VAL A 58 8.04 12.13 0.10
CA VAL A 58 8.90 12.95 -0.76
C VAL A 58 8.04 13.97 -1.49
#